data_AF-A0AAN8HXW8-F1
#
_entry.id   AF-A0AAN8HXW8-F1
#
_cell.length_a   1.000
_cell.length_b   1.000
_cell.length_c   1.000
_cell.angle_alpha   90.00
_cell.angle_beta   90.00
_cell.angle_gamma   90.00
#
_symmetry.space_group_name_H-M   'P 1'
#
loop_
_entity.id
_entity.type
_entity.pdbx_description
1 polymer ?
#
loop_
_entity_poly.entity_id
_entity_poly.type
_entity_poly.pdbx_seq_one_letter_code
_entity_poly.pdbx_strand_id
1 'polypeptide(L)'
;MKVATSLLALSLLQVCSAVPIGRPTNWLRECRATTNVSVPALEVLPGGGWDNLRNMDTGRVINIGYFQRQTTGDGLYLIPDEVFVIHHKETGVETSSEIISSWLEQKSSTSHSINAEMSFISVLNGKFSKENQRMKTHQVKDSSTTTRVHVRNFIYTVKVYPDFTLDARFAQQAK
;
A
#
# COMPACT_ATOMS: atom_id res chain seq x y z
N MET A 1 12.18 56.03 19.59
CA MET A 1 11.83 55.13 18.47
C MET A 1 12.85 53.99 18.28
N LYS A 2 13.28 53.29 19.34
CA LYS A 2 14.19 52.12 19.22
C LYS A 2 13.68 50.87 19.97
N VAL A 3 12.69 51.02 20.86
CA VAL A 3 12.14 49.92 21.66
C VAL A 3 10.98 49.21 20.95
N ALA A 4 10.18 49.95 20.18
CA ALA A 4 9.05 49.39 19.43
C ALA A 4 9.48 48.45 18.28
N THR A 5 10.67 48.69 17.70
CA THR A 5 11.23 47.85 16.63
C THR A 5 11.77 46.51 17.13
N SER A 6 12.15 46.42 18.41
CA SER A 6 12.65 45.18 19.01
C SER A 6 11.53 44.19 19.34
N LEU A 7 10.34 44.69 19.70
CA LEU A 7 9.19 43.85 20.04
C LEU A 7 8.53 43.21 18.80
N LEU A 8 8.56 43.90 17.65
CA LEU A 8 8.05 43.36 16.37
C LEU A 8 8.96 42.27 15.77
N ALA A 9 10.25 42.30 16.06
CA ALA A 9 11.18 41.26 15.63
C ALA A 9 11.00 39.94 16.42
N LEU A 10 10.53 40.02 17.66
CA LEU A 10 10.25 38.85 18.51
C LEU A 10 8.92 38.15 18.15
N SER A 11 7.95 38.85 17.56
CA SER A 11 6.68 38.25 17.11
C SER A 11 6.77 37.46 15.80
N LEU A 12 7.86 37.61 15.04
CA LEU A 12 8.11 36.88 13.78
C LEU A 12 8.91 35.59 13.97
N LEU A 13 9.37 35.30 15.20
CA LEU A 13 9.73 33.95 15.61
C LEU A 13 8.44 33.15 15.84
N GLN A 14 7.63 32.97 14.78
CA GLN A 14 6.75 31.82 14.73
C GLN A 14 7.67 30.63 14.88
N VAL A 15 7.66 30.07 16.09
CA VAL A 15 8.20 28.78 16.42
C VAL A 15 7.64 27.84 15.35
N CYS A 16 8.45 27.51 14.35
CA CYS A 16 8.32 26.26 13.64
C CYS A 16 8.54 25.20 14.72
N SER A 17 7.49 24.93 15.49
CA SER A 17 7.37 23.73 16.25
C SER A 17 7.32 22.68 15.16
N ALA A 18 8.49 22.15 14.79
CA ALA A 18 8.58 20.78 14.37
C ALA A 18 8.04 19.99 15.56
N VAL A 19 6.71 19.91 15.67
CA VAL A 19 6.06 18.94 16.54
C VAL A 19 6.73 17.65 16.12
N PRO A 20 7.51 17.01 17.01
CA PRO A 20 8.08 15.73 16.66
C PRO A 20 6.89 14.88 16.30
N ILE A 21 6.78 14.50 15.02
CA ILE A 21 5.81 13.50 14.60
C ILE A 21 6.34 12.23 15.27
N GLY A 22 5.92 12.02 16.52
CA GLY A 22 6.26 10.85 17.29
C GLY A 22 5.86 9.68 16.44
N ARG A 23 6.84 8.88 16.00
CA ARG A 23 6.56 7.66 15.26
C ARG A 23 5.98 6.70 16.29
N PRO A 24 4.67 6.40 16.27
CA PRO A 24 4.12 5.44 17.21
C PRO A 24 4.86 4.13 16.98
N THR A 25 5.44 3.56 18.03
CA THR A 25 6.08 2.26 17.93
C THR A 25 5.00 1.24 17.63
N ASN A 26 5.08 0.55 16.50
CA ASN A 26 4.12 -0.50 16.14
C ASN A 26 4.34 -1.82 16.90
N TRP A 27 5.23 -1.81 17.91
CA TRP A 27 5.54 -2.93 18.80
C TRP A 27 6.16 -4.17 18.13
N LEU A 28 6.55 -4.08 16.85
CA LEU A 28 7.05 -5.24 16.10
C LEU A 28 8.38 -5.76 16.65
N ARG A 29 9.28 -4.87 17.10
CA ARG A 29 10.59 -5.27 17.64
C ARG A 29 10.43 -5.98 18.98
N GLU A 30 9.56 -5.47 19.81
CA GLU A 30 9.21 -5.99 21.12
C GLU A 30 8.49 -7.34 20.99
N CYS A 31 7.58 -7.46 20.02
CA CYS A 31 6.96 -8.73 19.63
C CYS A 31 8.04 -9.78 19.28
N ARG A 32 9.01 -9.44 18.43
CA ARG A 32 10.10 -10.36 18.07
C ARG A 32 10.96 -10.75 19.26
N ALA A 33 11.31 -9.80 20.14
CA ALA A 33 12.13 -10.06 21.31
C ALA A 33 11.44 -10.97 22.34
N THR A 34 10.12 -10.83 22.49
CA THR A 34 9.37 -11.54 23.55
C THR A 34 8.94 -12.94 23.14
N THR A 35 8.73 -13.18 21.85
CA THR A 35 8.08 -14.43 21.41
C THR A 35 9.06 -15.60 21.30
N ASN A 36 10.39 -15.39 21.38
CA ASN A 36 11.44 -16.40 21.07
C ASN A 36 11.26 -17.07 19.68
N VAL A 37 10.41 -16.49 18.84
CA VAL A 37 10.00 -17.01 17.54
C VAL A 37 10.78 -16.22 16.50
N SER A 38 11.65 -16.91 15.75
CA SER A 38 12.49 -16.34 14.69
C SER A 38 11.75 -16.06 13.39
N VAL A 39 10.42 -15.99 13.45
CA VAL A 39 9.54 -15.94 12.28
C VAL A 39 9.47 -14.51 11.73
N PRO A 40 9.56 -14.33 10.40
CA PRO A 40 9.48 -13.01 9.78
C PRO A 40 8.09 -12.38 9.95
N ALA A 41 8.02 -11.06 9.83
CA ALA A 41 6.73 -10.38 9.72
C ALA A 41 6.24 -10.44 8.28
N LEU A 42 4.93 -10.58 8.08
CA LEU A 42 4.33 -10.55 6.76
C LEU A 42 4.51 -9.15 6.15
N GLU A 43 5.20 -9.07 5.01
CA GLU A 43 5.55 -7.79 4.37
C GLU A 43 4.41 -7.19 3.54
N VAL A 44 3.50 -8.03 3.04
CA VAL A 44 2.36 -7.60 2.23
C VAL A 44 1.17 -7.36 3.15
N LEU A 45 0.96 -6.10 3.53
CA LEU A 45 -0.09 -5.69 4.46
C LEU A 45 -1.08 -4.72 3.78
N PRO A 46 -2.40 -4.91 3.97
CA PRO A 46 -3.41 -3.97 3.51
C PRO A 46 -3.47 -2.71 4.42
N GLY A 47 -4.32 -1.76 4.05
CA GLY A 47 -4.58 -0.55 4.85
C GLY A 47 -3.64 0.64 4.59
N GLY A 48 -2.78 0.53 3.58
CA GLY A 48 -2.17 1.68 2.93
C GLY A 48 -3.17 2.36 1.98
N GLY A 49 -2.91 3.62 1.65
CA GLY A 49 -3.66 4.29 0.58
C GLY A 49 -3.20 3.79 -0.78
N TRP A 50 -4.03 3.98 -1.82
CA TRP A 50 -3.74 3.53 -3.18
C TRP A 50 -4.04 4.61 -4.21
N ASP A 51 -3.07 4.90 -5.08
CA ASP A 51 -3.29 5.72 -6.26
C ASP A 51 -3.73 4.84 -7.45
N ASN A 52 -5.03 4.89 -7.73
CA ASN A 52 -5.65 4.05 -8.76
C ASN A 52 -5.32 4.46 -10.20
N LEU A 53 -4.77 5.66 -10.43
CA LEU A 53 -4.37 6.08 -11.78
C LEU A 53 -2.99 5.55 -12.12
N ARG A 54 -2.08 5.57 -11.13
CA ARG A 54 -0.69 5.15 -11.27
C ARG A 54 -0.43 3.69 -10.88
N ASN A 55 -1.40 3.03 -10.24
CA ASN A 55 -1.24 1.74 -9.57
C ASN A 55 -0.06 1.76 -8.59
N MET A 56 -0.09 2.69 -7.65
CA MET A 56 1.00 2.86 -6.68
C MET A 56 0.47 2.91 -5.26
N ASP A 57 1.16 2.20 -4.37
CA ASP A 57 0.97 2.34 -2.95
C ASP A 57 1.30 3.76 -2.51
N THR A 58 0.46 4.29 -1.64
CA THR A 58 0.65 5.59 -0.99
C THR A 58 0.77 5.38 0.52
N GLY A 59 0.93 6.46 1.27
CA GLY A 59 1.16 6.42 2.70
C GLY A 59 0.15 5.55 3.47
N ARG A 60 0.54 5.16 4.69
CA ARG A 60 -0.31 4.38 5.60
C ARG A 60 -1.57 5.17 5.96
N VAL A 61 -2.74 4.50 5.88
CA VAL A 61 -4.04 5.09 6.22
C VAL A 61 -4.55 4.54 7.55
N ILE A 62 -4.42 3.23 7.78
CA ILE A 62 -4.83 2.58 9.02
C ILE A 62 -3.68 2.49 10.02
N ASN A 63 -4.01 2.49 11.30
CA ASN A 63 -3.08 2.15 12.36
C ASN A 63 -2.81 0.64 12.34
N ILE A 64 -1.56 0.24 12.56
CA ILE A 64 -1.12 -1.15 12.51
C ILE A 64 -0.22 -1.42 13.72
N GLY A 65 -0.63 -2.35 14.57
CA GLY A 65 0.06 -2.78 15.80
C GLY A 65 0.35 -4.28 15.85
N TYR A 66 1.32 -4.68 16.69
CA TYR A 66 1.73 -6.06 16.92
C TYR A 66 1.67 -6.42 18.42
N PHE A 67 0.63 -5.99 19.13
CA PHE A 67 0.49 -6.15 20.57
C PHE A 67 0.05 -7.56 20.97
N GLN A 68 -0.80 -8.20 20.17
CA GLN A 68 -1.34 -9.53 20.45
C GLN A 68 -0.43 -10.67 19.96
N ARG A 69 0.63 -10.35 19.21
CA ARG A 69 1.65 -11.30 18.71
C ARG A 69 1.05 -12.42 17.87
N GLN A 70 0.08 -12.06 17.03
CA GLN A 70 -0.59 -13.01 16.17
C GLN A 70 0.35 -13.55 15.08
N THR A 71 0.11 -14.79 14.67
CA THR A 71 0.77 -15.41 13.51
C THR A 71 -0.25 -15.85 12.48
N THR A 72 0.20 -16.11 11.26
CA THR A 72 -0.59 -16.85 10.28
C THR A 72 -0.99 -18.21 10.82
N GLY A 73 -2.07 -18.80 10.30
CA GLY A 73 -2.59 -20.08 10.77
C GLY A 73 -1.63 -21.27 10.62
N ASP A 74 -0.59 -21.13 9.78
CA ASP A 74 0.51 -22.08 9.61
C ASP A 74 1.78 -21.70 10.41
N GLY A 75 1.78 -20.58 11.12
CA GLY A 75 2.88 -20.13 11.97
C GLY A 75 4.11 -19.57 11.23
N LEU A 76 4.02 -19.34 9.91
CA LEU A 76 5.16 -18.91 9.08
C LEU A 76 5.40 -17.40 9.07
N TYR A 77 4.43 -16.58 9.49
CA TYR A 77 4.59 -15.13 9.57
C TYR A 77 3.93 -14.54 10.80
N LEU A 78 4.54 -13.49 11.37
CA LEU A 78 3.89 -12.57 12.30
C LEU A 78 2.95 -11.65 11.54
N ILE A 79 1.74 -11.44 12.07
CA ILE A 79 0.71 -10.58 11.48
C ILE A 79 0.29 -9.50 12.48
N PRO A 80 -0.09 -8.29 12.00
CA PRO A 80 -0.68 -7.26 12.85
C PRO A 80 -2.00 -7.66 13.48
N ASP A 81 -2.37 -6.97 14.55
CA ASP A 81 -3.61 -7.21 15.29
C ASP A 81 -4.86 -6.80 14.49
N GLU A 82 -4.74 -5.81 13.60
CA GLU A 82 -5.85 -5.26 12.79
C GLU A 82 -6.14 -6.06 11.51
N VAL A 83 -5.42 -7.16 11.25
CA VAL A 83 -5.60 -7.95 10.02
C VAL A 83 -5.86 -9.42 10.30
N PHE A 84 -6.52 -10.08 9.36
CA PHE A 84 -6.63 -11.54 9.34
C PHE A 84 -6.14 -12.11 8.01
N VAL A 85 -5.64 -13.33 8.06
CA VAL A 85 -5.06 -14.03 6.92
C VAL A 85 -5.84 -15.29 6.60
N ILE A 86 -6.20 -15.43 5.32
CA ILE A 86 -6.75 -16.65 4.75
C ILE A 86 -5.63 -17.33 3.96
N HIS A 87 -5.22 -18.52 4.39
CA HIS A 87 -4.22 -19.33 3.73
C HIS A 87 -4.87 -20.18 2.62
N HIS A 88 -4.38 -20.04 1.39
CA HIS A 88 -4.78 -20.85 0.25
C HIS A 88 -3.87 -22.08 0.17
N LYS A 89 -4.38 -23.22 0.64
CA LYS A 89 -3.62 -24.49 0.71
C LYS A 89 -3.41 -25.16 -0.66
N GLU A 90 -4.22 -24.80 -1.65
CA GLU A 90 -4.08 -25.30 -3.01
C GLU A 90 -3.02 -24.46 -3.74
N THR A 91 -1.79 -24.98 -3.79
CA THR A 91 -0.67 -24.44 -4.56
C THR A 91 -0.87 -24.65 -6.06
N GLY A 92 -2.05 -24.28 -6.58
CA GLY A 92 -2.34 -24.24 -8.00
C GLY A 92 -1.53 -23.11 -8.60
N VAL A 93 -0.44 -23.45 -9.29
CA VAL A 93 0.30 -22.47 -10.08
C VAL A 93 -0.57 -22.08 -11.27
N GLU A 94 -1.11 -20.86 -11.22
CA GLU A 94 -1.97 -20.35 -12.29
C GLU A 94 -1.09 -19.92 -13.46
N THR A 95 -1.19 -20.68 -14.56
CA THR A 95 -0.49 -20.37 -15.81
C THR A 95 -1.49 -19.78 -16.78
N SER A 96 -1.16 -18.63 -17.36
CA SER A 96 -2.01 -17.96 -18.34
C SER A 96 -1.17 -17.29 -19.41
N SER A 97 -1.75 -17.26 -20.62
CA SER A 97 -1.18 -16.65 -21.82
C SER A 97 -2.28 -15.83 -22.48
N GLU A 98 -1.99 -14.57 -22.76
CA GLU A 98 -2.92 -13.65 -23.42
C GLU A 98 -2.21 -12.80 -24.48
N ILE A 99 -2.96 -12.44 -25.51
CA ILE A 99 -2.55 -11.47 -26.52
C ILE A 99 -3.33 -10.19 -26.26
N ILE A 100 -2.61 -9.09 -26.03
CA ILE A 100 -3.14 -7.76 -25.77
C ILE A 100 -2.92 -6.94 -27.04
N SER A 101 -3.96 -6.90 -27.88
CA SER A 101 -3.98 -6.18 -29.16
C SER A 101 -3.91 -4.65 -28.96
N SER A 102 -4.45 -4.14 -27.86
CA SER A 102 -4.55 -2.72 -27.58
C SER A 102 -4.19 -2.37 -26.13
N TRP A 103 -3.36 -1.34 -25.95
CA TRP A 103 -3.02 -0.77 -24.64
C TRP A 103 -4.23 -0.22 -23.87
N LEU A 104 -5.35 0.05 -24.57
CA LEU A 104 -6.62 0.44 -23.94
C LEU A 104 -7.28 -0.75 -23.22
N GLU A 105 -7.06 -1.97 -23.69
CA GLU A 105 -7.64 -3.20 -23.13
C GLU A 105 -6.74 -3.86 -22.08
N GLN A 106 -5.52 -3.35 -21.91
CA GLN A 106 -4.57 -3.87 -20.94
C GLN A 106 -5.15 -3.87 -19.52
N LYS A 107 -5.15 -5.07 -18.91
CA LYS A 107 -5.41 -5.31 -17.49
C LYS A 107 -4.07 -5.40 -16.75
N SER A 108 -3.99 -4.75 -15.59
CA SER A 108 -2.79 -4.82 -14.76
C SER A 108 -2.67 -6.19 -14.11
N SER A 109 -1.47 -6.79 -14.11
CA SER A 109 -1.25 -8.12 -13.54
C SER A 109 -1.34 -8.15 -12.01
N THR A 110 -1.04 -7.05 -11.33
CA THR A 110 -1.01 -6.96 -9.86
C THR A 110 -2.22 -6.25 -9.27
N SER A 111 -2.83 -5.35 -10.05
CA SER A 111 -3.86 -4.42 -9.57
C SER A 111 -5.17 -4.54 -10.35
N HIS A 112 -5.43 -5.70 -10.96
CA HIS A 112 -6.61 -5.90 -11.81
C HIS A 112 -7.92 -5.62 -11.06
N SER A 113 -8.09 -6.20 -9.88
CA SER A 113 -9.35 -6.14 -9.12
C SER A 113 -9.73 -4.71 -8.76
N ILE A 114 -8.80 -3.95 -8.18
CA ILE A 114 -9.04 -2.55 -7.78
C ILE A 114 -9.27 -1.62 -8.99
N ASN A 115 -8.66 -1.92 -10.14
CA ASN A 115 -8.91 -1.17 -11.37
C ASN A 115 -10.26 -1.49 -12.00
N ALA A 116 -10.79 -2.69 -11.77
CA ALA A 116 -12.08 -3.14 -12.28
C ALA A 116 -13.27 -2.69 -11.42
N GLU A 117 -13.02 -2.16 -10.21
CA GLU A 117 -14.08 -1.62 -9.37
C GLU A 117 -14.82 -0.45 -10.04
N MET A 118 -16.10 -0.31 -9.72
CA MET A 118 -16.95 0.74 -10.27
C MET A 118 -16.47 2.11 -9.78
N SER A 119 -15.94 2.92 -10.71
CA SER A 119 -15.57 4.32 -10.47
C SER A 119 -16.28 5.23 -11.47
N PHE A 120 -16.35 6.52 -11.16
CA PHE A 120 -16.99 7.53 -12.03
C PHE A 120 -16.36 7.56 -13.44
N ILE A 121 -15.06 7.29 -13.55
CA ILE A 121 -14.34 7.19 -14.83
C ILE A 121 -13.48 5.92 -14.83
N SER A 122 -14.12 4.76 -14.92
CA SER A 122 -13.47 3.45 -14.91
C SER A 122 -12.42 3.26 -16.03
N VAL A 123 -12.59 3.98 -17.14
CA VAL A 123 -11.68 3.93 -18.30
C VAL A 123 -10.27 4.44 -17.97
N LEU A 124 -10.10 5.28 -16.94
CA LEU A 124 -8.81 5.87 -16.57
C LEU A 124 -8.01 5.05 -15.54
N ASN A 125 -8.63 4.09 -14.86
CA ASN A 125 -7.97 3.30 -13.82
C ASN A 125 -6.74 2.58 -14.39
N GLY A 126 -5.59 2.74 -13.74
CA GLY A 126 -4.30 2.16 -14.11
C GLY A 126 -3.66 2.68 -15.40
N LYS A 127 -4.27 3.64 -16.13
CA LYS A 127 -3.75 4.12 -17.43
C LYS A 127 -2.49 4.99 -17.31
N PHE A 128 -2.20 5.50 -16.11
CA PHE A 128 -0.96 6.23 -15.82
C PHE A 128 0.09 5.36 -15.12
N SER A 129 -0.17 4.06 -14.98
CA SER A 129 0.81 3.12 -14.44
C SER A 129 2.00 2.95 -15.39
N LYS A 130 3.17 2.66 -14.82
CA LYS A 130 4.39 2.37 -15.58
C LYS A 130 4.20 1.20 -16.55
N GLU A 131 3.41 0.20 -16.15
CA GLU A 131 3.05 -0.96 -16.96
C GLU A 131 2.29 -0.54 -18.22
N ASN A 132 1.22 0.26 -18.07
CA ASN A 132 0.40 0.71 -19.18
C ASN A 132 1.17 1.66 -20.11
N GLN A 133 1.88 2.64 -19.55
CA GLN A 133 2.66 3.62 -20.33
C GLN A 133 3.76 2.96 -21.16
N ARG A 134 4.46 1.97 -20.58
CA ARG A 134 5.47 1.19 -21.31
C ARG A 134 4.84 0.40 -22.46
N MET A 135 3.73 -0.30 -22.22
CA MET A 135 3.01 -1.05 -23.26
C MET A 135 2.56 -0.12 -24.39
N LYS A 136 1.89 0.98 -24.05
CA LYS A 136 1.44 1.99 -25.01
C LYS A 136 2.59 2.50 -25.87
N THR A 137 3.73 2.81 -25.24
CA THR A 137 4.92 3.30 -25.96
C THR A 137 5.38 2.30 -27.01
N HIS A 138 5.53 1.03 -26.65
CA HIS A 138 5.96 -0.01 -27.60
C HIS A 138 4.92 -0.35 -28.67
N GLN A 139 3.64 -0.42 -28.32
CA GLN A 139 2.59 -0.69 -29.31
C GLN A 139 2.47 0.43 -30.34
N VAL A 140 2.51 1.69 -29.88
CA VAL A 140 2.35 2.86 -30.77
C VAL A 140 3.62 3.13 -31.57
N LYS A 141 4.81 3.07 -30.93
CA LYS A 141 6.07 3.40 -31.60
C LYS A 141 6.50 2.30 -32.57
N ASP A 142 6.35 1.04 -32.16
CA ASP A 142 6.91 -0.10 -32.88
C ASP A 142 5.82 -0.84 -33.69
N SER A 143 4.57 -0.34 -33.71
CA SER A 143 3.41 -0.99 -34.33
C SER A 143 3.27 -2.47 -33.91
N SER A 144 3.54 -2.73 -32.63
CA SER A 144 3.65 -4.07 -32.08
C SER A 144 2.39 -4.49 -31.32
N THR A 145 2.16 -5.79 -31.23
CA THR A 145 1.18 -6.40 -30.32
C THR A 145 1.91 -6.97 -29.12
N THR A 146 1.29 -6.94 -27.94
CA THR A 146 1.91 -7.49 -26.72
C THR A 146 1.36 -8.86 -26.39
N THR A 147 2.23 -9.84 -26.23
CA THR A 147 1.87 -11.15 -25.66
C THR A 147 2.37 -11.20 -24.23
N ARG A 148 1.53 -11.68 -23.31
CA ARG A 148 1.87 -11.86 -21.91
C ARG A 148 1.69 -13.32 -21.53
N VAL A 149 2.72 -13.88 -20.92
CA VAL A 149 2.68 -15.20 -20.28
C VAL A 149 3.04 -15.01 -18.82
N HIS A 150 2.23 -15.57 -17.92
CA HIS A 150 2.48 -15.46 -16.49
C HIS A 150 2.22 -16.77 -15.76
N VAL A 151 2.97 -16.92 -14.68
CA VAL A 151 2.91 -18.04 -13.73
C VAL A 151 2.71 -17.38 -12.37
N ARG A 152 1.56 -17.59 -11.75
CA ARG A 152 1.19 -16.91 -10.49
C ARG A 152 1.03 -17.93 -9.37
N ASN A 153 1.63 -17.61 -8.23
CA ASN A 153 1.43 -18.34 -6.99
C ASN A 153 0.65 -17.45 -6.02
N PHE A 154 -0.48 -17.93 -5.52
CA PHE A 154 -1.36 -17.19 -4.61
C PHE A 154 -1.43 -17.91 -3.26
N ILE A 155 -0.65 -17.43 -2.30
CA ILE A 155 -0.42 -18.14 -1.03
C ILE A 155 -1.36 -17.64 0.06
N TYR A 156 -1.52 -16.32 0.17
CA TYR A 156 -2.30 -15.69 1.24
C TYR A 156 -3.24 -14.62 0.70
N THR A 157 -4.42 -14.52 1.31
CA THR A 157 -5.25 -13.32 1.26
C THR A 157 -5.22 -12.65 2.63
N VAL A 158 -4.75 -11.40 2.66
CA VAL A 158 -4.69 -10.59 3.89
C VAL A 158 -5.78 -9.54 3.82
N LYS A 159 -6.60 -9.43 4.87
CA LYS A 159 -7.70 -8.46 4.97
C LYS A 159 -7.65 -7.73 6.30
N VAL A 160 -8.18 -6.52 6.33
CA VAL A 160 -8.30 -5.69 7.55
C VAL A 160 -9.62 -6.03 8.25
N TYR A 161 -9.62 -6.07 9.58
CA TYR A 161 -10.87 -6.11 10.36
C TYR A 161 -11.63 -4.77 10.25
N PRO A 162 -12.97 -4.77 10.23
CA PRO A 162 -13.75 -3.55 9.99
C PRO A 162 -13.65 -2.50 11.11
N ASP A 163 -13.20 -2.87 12.31
CA ASP A 163 -13.04 -2.02 13.48
C ASP A 163 -11.64 -1.37 13.60
N PHE A 164 -10.91 -1.29 12.47
CA PHE A 164 -9.60 -0.64 12.43
C PHE A 164 -9.67 0.85 12.83
N THR A 165 -8.55 1.36 13.35
CA THR A 165 -8.37 2.79 13.63
C THR A 165 -7.50 3.45 12.56
N LEU A 166 -7.67 4.76 12.33
CA LEU A 166 -6.83 5.51 11.39
C LEU A 166 -5.43 5.77 11.98
N ASP A 167 -4.41 5.79 11.12
CA ASP A 167 -3.07 6.25 11.52
C ASP A 167 -3.16 7.72 11.95
N ALA A 168 -2.55 8.06 13.08
CA ALA A 168 -2.63 9.41 13.65
C ALA A 168 -2.17 10.50 12.67
N ARG A 169 -1.18 10.21 11.81
CA ARG A 169 -0.68 11.16 10.80
C ARG A 169 -1.68 11.37 9.68
N PHE A 170 -2.38 10.31 9.27
CA PHE A 170 -3.44 10.41 8.28
C PHE A 170 -4.63 11.20 8.85
N ALA A 171 -5.07 10.87 10.07
CA ALA A 171 -6.15 11.56 10.75
C ALA A 171 -5.86 13.06 10.98
N GLN A 172 -4.59 13.44 11.18
CA GLN A 172 -4.20 14.85 11.33
C GLN A 172 -4.33 15.65 10.03
N GLN A 173 -4.14 15.02 8.86
CA GLN A 173 -4.26 15.69 7.55
C GLN A 173 -5.71 15.94 7.14
N ALA A 174 -6.66 15.22 7.74
CA ALA A 174 -8.09 15.33 7.45
C ALA A 174 -8.83 16.35 8.36
N LYS A 175 -8.11 17.02 9.26
CA LYS A 175 -8.63 18.10 10.13
C LYS A 175 -8.37 19.46 9.51
#